data_AF-A0A2P2JIA0-F1
#
_entry.id   AF-A0A2P2JIA0-F1
#
_cell.length_a   1.000
_cell.length_b   1.000
_cell.length_c   1.000
_cell.angle_alpha   90.00
_cell.angle_beta   90.00
_cell.angle_gamma   90.00
#
_symmetry.space_group_name_H-M   'P 1'
#
loop_
_entity.id
_entity.type
_entity.pdbx_description
1 polymer ?
#
loop_
_entity_poly.entity_id
_entity_poly.type
_entity_poly.pdbx_seq_one_letter_code
_entity_poly.pdbx_strand_id
1 'polypeptide(L)'
;MLMEVSRVLKDNGVYILVTYGSPVYRLRLLRESCFWRIKLHVIGKLPPEEGPEQLKWELTNPVPLDEDERSVEALIGKNPDVHYIYVCIKDESLKPESKQEVAVE
;
A
#
# COMPACT_ATOMS: atom_id res chain seq x y z
N MET A 1 -12.65 0.40 -10.55
CA MET A 1 -11.38 -0.28 -10.89
C MET A 1 -10.92 -1.21 -9.76
N LEU A 2 -10.63 -0.72 -8.54
CA LEU A 2 -10.14 -1.57 -7.43
C LEU A 2 -11.07 -2.74 -7.06
N MET A 3 -12.39 -2.52 -7.07
CA MET A 3 -13.37 -3.59 -6.85
C MET A 3 -13.26 -4.72 -7.89
N GLU A 4 -13.04 -4.37 -9.16
CA GLU A 4 -12.88 -5.38 -10.22
C GLU A 4 -11.55 -6.13 -10.07
N VAL A 5 -10.48 -5.43 -9.69
CA VAL A 5 -9.19 -6.07 -9.36
C VAL A 5 -9.36 -7.07 -8.21
N SER A 6 -10.05 -6.68 -7.13
CA SER A 6 -10.36 -7.58 -6.02
C SER A 6 -11.24 -8.77 -6.42
N ARG A 7 -12.21 -8.55 -7.32
CA ARG A 7 -13.08 -9.62 -7.82
C ARG A 7 -12.30 -10.68 -8.62
N VAL A 8 -11.33 -10.27 -9.44
CA VAL A 8 -10.55 -11.20 -10.29
C VAL A 8 -9.37 -11.85 -9.56
N LEU A 9 -8.81 -11.19 -8.55
CA LEU A 9 -7.72 -11.76 -7.77
C LEU A 9 -8.24 -12.87 -6.84
N LYS A 10 -7.53 -14.01 -6.86
CA LYS A 10 -7.68 -15.06 -5.84
C LYS A 10 -7.10 -14.57 -4.50
N ASP A 11 -7.41 -15.31 -3.43
CA ASP A 11 -6.76 -15.07 -2.13
C ASP A 11 -5.24 -15.12 -2.27
N ASN A 12 -4.53 -14.27 -1.51
CA ASN A 12 -3.10 -13.99 -1.64
C ASN A 12 -2.63 -13.46 -3.02
N GLY A 13 -3.56 -13.14 -3.93
CA GLY A 13 -3.26 -12.45 -5.18
C GLY A 13 -2.69 -11.06 -4.93
N VAL A 14 -1.75 -10.62 -5.78
CA VAL A 14 -1.01 -9.37 -5.60
C VAL A 14 -1.41 -8.34 -6.66
N TYR A 15 -1.77 -7.14 -6.20
CA TYR A 15 -1.92 -5.95 -7.02
C TYR A 15 -0.81 -4.96 -6.68
N ILE A 16 -0.04 -4.55 -7.69
CA ILE A 16 1.04 -3.58 -7.54
C ILE A 16 0.60 -2.28 -8.20
N LEU A 17 0.55 -1.20 -7.41
CA LEU A 17 0.27 0.14 -7.88
C LEU A 17 1.51 1.01 -7.69
N VAL A 18 1.94 1.69 -8.76
CA VAL A 18 3.05 2.64 -8.72
C VAL A 18 2.52 4.04 -9.04
N THR A 19 2.72 5.00 -8.15
CA THR A 19 2.29 6.38 -8.35
C THR A 19 3.27 7.41 -7.82
N TYR A 20 3.23 8.61 -8.39
CA TYR A 20 3.83 9.81 -7.81
C TYR A 20 2.78 10.63 -7.05
N GLY A 21 3.21 11.60 -6.25
CA GLY A 21 2.34 12.47 -5.46
C GLY A 21 2.09 11.97 -4.03
N SER A 22 1.26 12.69 -3.25
CA SER A 22 1.06 12.37 -1.82
C SER A 22 0.52 10.95 -1.62
N PRO A 23 1.17 10.13 -0.76
CA PRO A 23 0.78 8.75 -0.56
C PRO A 23 -0.46 8.60 0.32
N VAL A 24 -0.83 9.62 1.09
CA VAL A 24 -1.87 9.60 2.13
C VAL A 24 -3.22 9.22 1.53
N TYR A 25 -3.67 9.99 0.54
CA TYR A 25 -4.96 9.75 -0.11
C TYR A 25 -5.03 8.37 -0.78
N ARG A 26 -3.93 7.92 -1.37
CA ARG A 26 -3.89 6.64 -2.09
C ARG A 26 -3.89 5.47 -1.12
N LEU A 27 -3.10 5.55 -0.06
CA LEU A 27 -3.05 4.53 0.99
C LEU A 27 -4.41 4.34 1.64
N ARG A 28 -5.07 5.45 2.00
CA ARG A 28 -6.42 5.45 2.56
C ARG A 28 -7.42 4.79 1.64
N LEU A 29 -7.46 5.20 0.37
CA LEU A 29 -8.36 4.61 -0.63
C LEU A 29 -8.15 3.10 -0.78
N LEU A 30 -6.90 2.64 -0.78
CA LEU A 30 -6.60 1.21 -0.86
C LEU A 30 -7.12 0.48 0.38
N ARG A 31 -6.84 0.98 1.59
CA ARG A 31 -7.32 0.41 2.87
C ARG A 31 -8.84 0.33 2.95
N GLU A 32 -9.56 1.37 2.50
CA GLU A 32 -11.03 1.42 2.56
C GLU A 32 -11.72 0.62 1.44
N SER A 33 -11.02 0.33 0.33
CA SER A 33 -11.65 -0.25 -0.86
C SER A 33 -11.94 -1.75 -0.76
N CYS A 34 -10.97 -2.55 -0.30
CA CYS A 34 -11.11 -3.99 -0.16
C CYS A 34 -10.19 -4.55 0.92
N PHE A 35 -10.26 -5.85 1.12
CA PHE A 35 -9.48 -6.60 2.11
C PHE A 35 -8.05 -6.86 1.62
N TRP A 36 -7.16 -5.91 1.91
CA TRP A 36 -5.75 -5.96 1.50
C TRP A 36 -4.80 -5.90 2.70
N ARG A 37 -3.76 -6.73 2.68
CA ARG A 37 -2.51 -6.43 3.39
C ARG A 37 -1.62 -5.59 2.47
N ILE A 38 -1.23 -4.40 2.92
CA ILE A 38 -0.50 -3.44 2.10
C ILE A 38 0.95 -3.32 2.58
N LYS A 39 1.89 -3.43 1.66
CA LYS A 39 3.30 -3.06 1.87
C LYS A 39 3.62 -1.85 0.99
N LEU A 40 4.11 -0.78 1.58
CA LEU A 40 4.51 0.43 0.84
C LEU A 40 6.02 0.43 0.65
N HIS A 41 6.48 0.66 -0.57
CA HIS A 41 7.89 0.88 -0.89
C HIS A 41 8.05 2.23 -1.58
N VAL A 42 9.27 2.78 -1.52
CA VAL A 42 9.60 4.11 -2.07
C VAL A 42 10.84 3.98 -2.95
N ILE A 43 10.80 4.62 -4.11
CA ILE A 43 11.95 4.68 -5.03
C ILE A 43 12.17 6.13 -5.50
N GLY A 44 13.41 6.60 -5.43
CA GLY A 44 13.81 7.92 -5.95
C GLY A 44 13.71 7.99 -7.47
N LYS A 45 13.38 9.16 -8.01
CA LYS A 45 13.22 9.38 -9.47
C LYS A 45 14.54 9.55 -10.22
N LEU A 46 15.66 9.82 -9.55
CA LEU A 46 16.97 10.02 -10.17
C LEU A 46 18.01 9.02 -9.65
N PRO A 47 18.96 8.56 -10.48
CA PRO A 47 20.21 8.00 -9.98
C PRO A 47 20.99 9.09 -9.23
N PRO A 48 21.73 8.74 -8.17
CA PRO A 48 22.38 9.73 -7.32
C PRO A 48 23.47 10.47 -8.10
N GLU A 49 23.20 11.70 -8.53
CA GLU A 49 24.26 12.67 -8.75
C GLU A 49 24.73 13.14 -7.38
N GLU A 50 25.98 12.79 -7.06
CA GLU A 50 26.86 13.28 -5.99
C GLU A 50 26.28 14.40 -5.11
N GLY A 51 25.37 14.05 -4.20
CA GLY A 51 24.79 14.93 -3.20
C GLY A 51 24.79 14.24 -1.83
N PRO A 52 24.96 14.99 -0.73
CA PRO A 52 25.22 14.39 0.58
C PRO A 52 23.99 13.59 1.04
N GLU A 53 24.21 12.28 1.24
CA GLU A 53 23.32 11.37 1.98
C GLU A 53 21.84 11.34 1.54
N GLN A 54 21.58 11.22 0.23
CA GLN A 54 20.25 10.82 -0.21
C GLN A 54 20.00 9.36 0.20
N LEU A 55 19.05 9.18 1.12
CA LEU A 55 18.55 7.90 1.62
C LEU A 55 18.53 6.85 0.49
N LYS A 56 19.42 5.87 0.59
CA LYS A 56 19.44 4.72 -0.31
C LYS A 56 18.24 3.85 0.05
N TRP A 57 17.07 4.16 -0.50
CA TRP A 57 15.85 3.39 -0.28
C TRP A 57 16.05 1.98 -0.82
N GLU A 58 16.10 1.00 0.09
CA GLU A 58 16.20 -0.40 -0.29
C GLU A 58 14.83 -0.86 -0.81
N LEU A 59 14.73 -1.09 -2.12
CA LEU A 59 13.48 -1.46 -2.79
C LEU A 59 12.82 -2.71 -2.17
N THR A 60 13.62 -3.61 -1.61
CA THR A 60 13.16 -4.86 -0.98
C THR A 60 12.50 -4.65 0.37
N ASN A 61 12.78 -3.54 1.06
CA ASN A 61 12.31 -3.29 2.41
C ASN A 61 11.12 -2.32 2.38
N PRO A 62 9.94 -2.74 2.88
CA PRO A 62 8.80 -1.85 2.95
C PRO A 62 9.03 -0.77 4.02
N VAL A 63 8.47 0.40 3.77
CA VAL A 63 8.35 1.48 4.75
C VAL A 63 7.46 0.98 5.90
N PRO A 64 7.85 1.22 7.17
CA PRO A 64 6.98 0.97 8.31
C PRO A 64 5.66 1.73 8.13
N LEU A 65 4.56 0.99 8.00
CA LEU A 65 3.22 1.54 8.00
C LEU A 65 2.64 1.31 9.39
N ASP A 66 2.60 2.34 10.20
CA ASP A 66 1.69 2.43 11.34
C ASP A 66 0.25 2.67 10.85
N GLU A 67 -0.70 2.48 11.76
CA GLU A 67 -2.12 2.81 11.52
C GLU A 67 -2.26 4.28 11.09
N ASP A 68 -1.41 5.15 11.63
CA ASP A 68 -1.39 6.58 11.38
C ASP A 68 -0.59 6.95 10.12
N GLU A 69 -1.31 7.42 9.09
CA GLU A 69 -0.81 7.86 7.77
C GLU A 69 0.32 8.92 7.81
N ARG A 70 0.57 9.52 8.98
CA ARG A 70 1.55 10.60 9.23
C ARG A 70 3.00 10.16 9.20
N SER A 71 3.30 8.88 9.43
CA SER A 71 4.68 8.39 9.51
C SER A 71 5.38 8.40 8.15
N VAL A 72 4.63 8.16 7.06
CA VAL A 72 5.18 8.14 5.70
C VAL A 72 5.67 9.53 5.28
N GLU A 73 4.91 10.59 5.59
CA GLU A 73 5.34 11.97 5.32
C GLU A 73 6.46 12.42 6.26
N ALA A 74 6.46 11.96 7.51
CA ALA A 74 7.53 12.23 8.47
C ALA A 74 8.87 11.58 8.06
N LEU A 75 8.82 10.38 7.47
CA LEU A 75 10.01 9.62 7.07
C LEU A 75 10.63 10.14 5.76
N ILE A 76 9.81 10.58 4.81
CA ILE A 76 10.26 10.90 3.44
C ILE A 76 10.34 12.42 3.23
N GLY A 77 9.76 13.22 4.12
CA GLY A 77 9.69 14.67 4.02
C GLY A 77 8.54 15.16 3.13
N LYS A 78 8.35 16.48 3.08
CA LYS A 78 7.13 17.11 2.50
C LYS A 78 7.03 17.06 0.98
N ASN A 79 8.12 16.94 0.23
CA ASN A 79 8.10 16.95 -1.25
C ASN A 79 9.18 16.04 -1.85
N PRO A 80 9.08 14.72 -1.67
CA PRO A 80 10.08 13.82 -2.21
C PRO A 80 9.79 13.58 -3.69
N ASP A 81 10.79 13.77 -4.55
CA ASP A 81 10.73 13.39 -5.96
C ASP A 81 10.89 11.85 -6.08
N VAL A 82 9.88 11.15 -5.57
CA VAL A 82 9.85 9.71 -5.40
C VAL A 82 8.57 9.12 -6.00
N HIS A 83 8.64 7.84 -6.33
CA HIS A 83 7.48 7.03 -6.61
C HIS A 83 7.17 6.14 -5.40
N TYR A 84 5.88 5.96 -5.15
CA TYR A 84 5.33 5.07 -4.15
C TYR A 84 4.86 3.80 -4.84
N ILE A 85 5.28 2.66 -4.30
CA ILE A 85 4.93 1.34 -4.78
C ILE A 85 4.09 0.67 -3.69
N TYR A 86 2.80 0.50 -3.97
CA TYR A 86 1.88 -0.20 -3.09
C TYR A 86 1.78 -1.65 -3.55
N VAL A 87 2.19 -2.57 -2.69
CA VAL A 87 2.00 -4.00 -2.87
C VAL A 87 0.78 -4.41 -2.04
N CYS A 88 -0.37 -4.52 -2.70
CA CYS A 88 -1.64 -4.93 -2.09
C CYS A 88 -1.83 -6.43 -2.27
N ILE A 89 -1.76 -7.17 -1.17
CA ILE A 89 -1.97 -8.61 -1.14
C ILE A 89 -3.39 -8.84 -0.68
N LYS A 90 -4.20 -9.50 -1.50
CA LYS A 90 -5.57 -9.87 -1.14
C LYS A 90 -5.53 -10.79 0.08
N ASP A 91 -6.34 -10.49 1.08
CA ASP A 91 -6.44 -11.27 2.29
C ASP A 91 -7.90 -11.48 2.66
N GLU A 92 -8.44 -12.63 2.26
CA GLU A 92 -9.83 -12.99 2.51
C GLU A 92 -10.13 -13.17 4.02
N SER A 93 -9.11 -13.35 4.86
CA SER A 93 -9.29 -13.47 6.33
C SER A 93 -9.68 -12.15 7.00
N LEU A 94 -9.44 -11.00 6.35
CA LEU A 94 -9.89 -9.70 6.81
C LEU A 94 -11.39 -9.46 6.55
N LYS A 95 -12.07 -10.37 5.82
CA LYS A 95 -13.51 -10.28 5.62
C LYS A 95 -14.23 -10.50 6.96
N PRO A 96 -15.19 -9.66 7.33
CA PRO A 96 -16.02 -9.93 8.50
C PRO A 96 -16.80 -11.22 8.25
N GLU A 97 -16.73 -12.17 9.19
CA GLU A 97 -17.55 -13.38 9.13
C GLU A 97 -19.03 -12.97 9.15
N SER A 98 -19.71 -13.17 8.02
CA SER A 98 -21.17 -13.11 8.00
C SER A 98 -21.69 -14.32 8.78
N LYS A 99 -22.21 -14.09 9.99
CA LYS A 99 -22.96 -15.11 10.74
C LYS A 99 -24.03 -15.68 9.82
N GLN A 100 -23.88 -16.94 9.41
CA GLN A 100 -24.95 -17.67 8.75
C GLN A 100 -26.07 -17.84 9.76
N GLU A 101 -27.22 -17.22 9.48
CA GLU A 101 -28.46 -17.46 10.17
C GLU A 101 -28.90 -18.89 9.81
N VAL A 102 -28.66 -19.83 10.71
CA VAL A 102 -29.14 -21.21 10.58
C VAL A 102 -30.65 -21.16 10.73
N ALA A 103 -31.37 -21.14 9.60
CA ALA A 103 -32.77 -21.48 9.56
C ALA A 103 -32.90 -22.96 9.96
N VAL A 104 -33.32 -23.20 11.20
CA VAL A 104 -33.80 -24.50 11.65
C VAL A 104 -35.23 -24.63 11.13
N GLU A 105 -35.44 -25.58 10.22
CA GLU A 105 -36.76 -26.12 9.89
C GLU A 105 -37.10 -27.28 10.85
#